data_AF-A0A0G4HK74-F1
#
_entry.id   AF-A0A0G4HK74-F1
#
_cell.length_a   1.000
_cell.length_b   1.000
_cell.length_c   1.000
_cell.angle_alpha   90.00
_cell.angle_beta   90.00
_cell.angle_gamma   90.00
#
_symmetry.space_group_name_H-M   'P 1'
#
loop_
_entity.id
_entity.type
_entity.pdbx_description
1 polymer ?
#
loop_
_entity_poly.entity_id
_entity_poly.type
_entity_poly.pdbx_seq_one_letter_code
_entity_poly.pdbx_strand_id
1 'polypeptide(L)'
;MASSTPTAGFRKVFDYAKGRGPFDEDDDMEDENGSWSIGEHWYSTWELKVIKLMNSMMNKQNWTKKFLQEEIKNRWKTEISQQYTDTETIEWVFKEADMIASRLGSECTYEPIAIDGVFKADNTIPEDLHKALVAQTQRLRESFTEPDFHPDSEDMVLDLVHPALFCFVSGRTKELSKPMPSFDAWRWTVGWGKVKEEEEEEEGDVVEGGEAGGEDEDEWEDDLGSFNYPLMASRPKCRWLPADFDVDAEGKVKAASYINNLHPEDFKDLYGTLETLLEKFLPLFEATLTATRFPHERRVDPEREEEMQEEHYEDPDEPNPWGNDGEEPFRLPDFDRFKSEWGSKEDQRGAVGEKTVKLRDRRLQVIVKIASVELDRAKGNVQFDNSHWHVEGTPDEQIAATGIYYFNSEGLAEDPFLHFRTAVKTPNPMECPQNAGTSFGLGFEDPLNQLLGAVSTPEGRMLTFPNVYQHKLGSVDLAEGEPKGRRQMVVFFLVDPELPVLSSSTVPPQQSSWFGRAMRERGLLKKLGERIAKVLLDGNKHLSEPMSLSEAKEWRSVLMKERKFVVNQAMDQIFERPCSLCEH
;
A
#
# COMPACT_ATOMS: atom_id res chain seq x y z
N MET A 1 4.57 -13.64 39.78
CA MET A 1 5.02 -12.38 39.17
C MET A 1 5.70 -12.77 37.87
N ALA A 2 4.91 -12.86 36.79
CA ALA A 2 5.39 -13.26 35.47
C ALA A 2 5.67 -11.97 34.69
N SER A 3 6.94 -11.72 34.39
CA SER A 3 7.38 -10.64 33.50
C SER A 3 7.10 -11.08 32.06
N SER A 4 5.94 -10.66 31.54
CA SER A 4 5.70 -10.66 30.10
C SER A 4 6.53 -9.53 29.48
N THR A 5 7.69 -9.88 28.92
CA THR A 5 8.47 -9.00 28.05
C THR A 5 7.57 -8.61 26.87
N PRO A 6 7.24 -7.32 26.67
CA PRO A 6 6.51 -6.90 25.48
C PRO A 6 7.42 -7.15 24.28
N THR A 7 7.03 -8.07 23.41
CA THR A 7 7.71 -8.39 22.15
C THR A 7 8.10 -7.11 21.41
N ALA A 8 9.39 -7.04 21.07
CA ALA A 8 9.98 -6.03 20.20
C ALA A 8 9.07 -5.77 18.98
N GLY A 9 8.83 -4.49 18.68
CA GLY A 9 7.67 -4.00 17.94
C GLY A 9 7.45 -4.60 16.55
N PHE A 10 6.36 -4.24 15.89
CA PHE A 10 6.26 -4.10 14.42
C PHE A 10 7.41 -3.22 13.87
N ARG A 11 8.68 -3.62 14.06
CA ARG A 11 9.79 -2.68 14.25
C ARG A 11 10.25 -2.01 12.97
N LYS A 12 9.68 -2.39 11.83
CA LYS A 12 9.57 -1.66 10.56
C LYS A 12 8.31 -2.21 9.87
N VAL A 13 7.56 -1.44 9.09
CA VAL A 13 6.44 -1.94 8.25
C VAL A 13 6.96 -2.79 7.07
N PHE A 14 7.95 -3.66 7.33
CA PHE A 14 9.06 -4.02 6.44
C PHE A 14 10.11 -2.94 6.37
N ASP A 15 11.32 -3.40 6.25
CA ASP A 15 12.56 -2.68 6.23
C ASP A 15 12.80 -1.90 4.93
N TYR A 16 11.75 -1.22 4.44
CA TYR A 16 11.67 -0.50 3.18
C TYR A 16 11.47 -1.36 1.90
N ALA A 17 10.83 -2.53 2.00
CA ALA A 17 11.03 -3.66 1.05
C ALA A 17 12.39 -4.38 1.26
N LYS A 18 12.98 -4.21 2.46
CA LYS A 18 14.25 -4.75 3.00
C LYS A 18 15.54 -4.21 2.40
N GLY A 19 15.88 -2.96 2.70
CA GLY A 19 17.25 -2.54 3.08
C GLY A 19 17.20 -1.87 4.45
N ARG A 20 17.33 -2.72 5.48
CA ARG A 20 16.91 -2.60 6.90
C ARG A 20 17.10 -1.26 7.67
N GLY A 21 16.19 -1.02 8.64
CA GLY A 21 16.16 0.02 9.69
C GLY A 21 16.43 -0.53 11.11
N PRO A 22 15.84 -0.01 12.21
CA PRO A 22 16.64 0.46 13.34
C PRO A 22 17.05 -0.55 14.45
N PHE A 23 17.02 -1.88 14.26
CA PHE A 23 17.57 -2.85 15.23
C PHE A 23 18.03 -4.14 14.51
N ASP A 24 19.13 -4.07 13.77
CA ASP A 24 20.02 -5.23 13.61
C ASP A 24 21.03 -5.11 14.77
N GLU A 25 20.92 -5.97 15.79
CA GLU A 25 21.96 -6.11 16.82
C GLU A 25 22.73 -7.44 16.70
N ASP A 26 22.37 -8.33 15.77
CA ASP A 26 23.06 -9.61 15.55
C ASP A 26 22.87 -10.06 14.09
N ASP A 27 23.75 -9.61 13.19
CA ASP A 27 24.26 -10.29 11.98
C ASP A 27 24.92 -9.24 11.07
N ASP A 28 26.15 -8.89 11.44
CA ASP A 28 27.11 -8.19 10.57
C ASP A 28 27.38 -9.07 9.33
N MET A 29 26.60 -8.88 8.27
CA MET A 29 27.04 -9.19 6.92
C MET A 29 27.08 -7.86 6.16
N GLU A 30 28.00 -6.98 6.57
CA GLU A 30 28.73 -6.20 5.58
C GLU A 30 29.24 -7.23 4.57
N ASP A 31 28.79 -7.17 3.31
CA ASP A 31 29.63 -7.70 2.26
C ASP A 31 30.98 -6.97 2.36
N GLU A 32 32.09 -7.60 1.93
CA GLU A 32 33.44 -7.04 2.11
C GLU A 32 33.63 -5.62 1.48
N ASN A 33 32.58 -5.09 0.83
CA ASN A 33 32.48 -3.80 0.15
C ASN A 33 31.47 -2.80 0.76
N GLY A 34 30.71 -3.13 1.82
CA GLY A 34 29.85 -2.18 2.56
C GLY A 34 28.53 -1.77 1.89
N SER A 35 27.92 -2.62 1.06
CA SER A 35 26.67 -2.36 0.32
C SER A 35 25.44 -3.01 0.98
N TRP A 36 24.42 -2.21 1.29
CA TRP A 36 23.14 -2.69 1.84
C TRP A 36 22.24 -3.29 0.74
N SER A 37 21.86 -4.57 0.83
CA SER A 37 20.88 -5.16 -0.11
C SER A 37 19.46 -4.65 0.18
N ILE A 38 18.87 -3.83 -0.70
CA ILE A 38 17.44 -3.43 -0.68
C ILE A 38 16.62 -4.37 -1.58
N GLY A 39 15.53 -4.98 -1.10
CA GLY A 39 14.56 -5.73 -1.93
C GLY A 39 14.24 -7.14 -1.45
N GLU A 40 13.26 -7.79 -2.07
CA GLU A 40 12.96 -9.22 -1.90
C GLU A 40 13.95 -10.10 -2.67
N HIS A 41 14.07 -11.38 -2.31
CA HIS A 41 14.78 -12.34 -3.15
C HIS A 41 14.07 -12.52 -4.50
N TRP A 42 14.85 -12.81 -5.54
CA TRP A 42 14.37 -12.87 -6.92
C TRP A 42 13.38 -14.01 -7.12
N TYR A 43 12.27 -13.77 -7.80
CA TYR A 43 11.36 -14.81 -8.28
C TYR A 43 11.94 -15.45 -9.54
N SER A 44 12.03 -16.78 -9.55
CA SER A 44 12.42 -17.48 -10.77
C SER A 44 11.37 -17.27 -11.87
N THR A 45 11.75 -17.38 -13.14
CA THR A 45 10.81 -17.33 -14.26
C THR A 45 9.73 -18.39 -14.15
N TRP A 46 10.06 -19.55 -13.54
CA TRP A 46 9.10 -20.58 -13.20
C TRP A 46 8.10 -20.12 -12.12
N GLU A 47 8.56 -19.51 -11.02
CA GLU A 47 7.66 -18.95 -10.00
C GLU A 47 6.74 -17.88 -10.57
N LEU A 48 7.27 -16.95 -11.37
CA LEU A 48 6.47 -15.92 -12.05
C LEU A 48 5.43 -16.53 -13.00
N LYS A 49 5.77 -17.63 -13.68
CA LYS A 49 4.83 -18.39 -14.53
C LYS A 49 3.74 -19.07 -13.71
N VAL A 50 4.07 -19.68 -12.57
CA VAL A 50 3.10 -20.26 -11.63
C VAL A 50 2.14 -19.18 -11.14
N ILE A 51 2.67 -18.04 -10.68
CA ILE A 51 1.87 -16.90 -10.21
C ILE A 51 0.93 -16.43 -11.32
N LYS A 52 1.44 -16.22 -12.55
CA LYS A 52 0.63 -15.80 -13.71
C LYS A 52 -0.52 -16.77 -14.00
N LEU A 53 -0.24 -18.07 -14.02
CA LEU A 53 -1.23 -19.11 -14.28
C LEU A 53 -2.29 -19.19 -13.17
N MET A 54 -1.87 -19.18 -11.91
CA MET A 54 -2.77 -19.12 -10.76
C MET A 54 -3.65 -17.87 -10.83
N ASN A 55 -3.08 -16.71 -11.15
CA ASN A 55 -3.80 -15.46 -11.19
C ASN A 55 -4.93 -15.46 -12.24
N SER A 56 -4.75 -16.16 -13.37
CA SER A 56 -5.80 -16.34 -14.39
C SER A 56 -7.03 -17.11 -13.87
N MET A 57 -6.86 -17.97 -12.86
CA MET A 57 -7.95 -18.67 -12.20
C MET A 57 -8.50 -17.87 -11.02
N MET A 58 -7.61 -17.36 -10.17
CA MET A 58 -7.97 -16.71 -8.91
C MET A 58 -8.63 -15.34 -9.10
N ASN A 59 -8.44 -14.69 -10.25
CA ASN A 59 -9.18 -13.46 -10.60
C ASN A 59 -10.68 -13.68 -10.75
N LYS A 60 -11.10 -14.90 -11.10
CA LYS A 60 -12.52 -15.24 -11.30
C LYS A 60 -13.27 -15.03 -9.97
N GLN A 61 -14.48 -14.50 -10.06
CA GLN A 61 -15.30 -14.29 -8.85
C GLN A 61 -15.62 -15.62 -8.17
N ASN A 62 -15.52 -15.66 -6.84
CA ASN A 62 -15.74 -16.86 -6.03
C ASN A 62 -14.94 -18.08 -6.51
N TRP A 63 -13.65 -17.88 -6.80
CA TRP A 63 -12.84 -18.90 -7.47
C TRP A 63 -12.68 -20.15 -6.59
N THR A 64 -12.59 -19.98 -5.27
CA THR A 64 -12.37 -21.10 -4.34
C THR A 64 -13.53 -22.09 -4.40
N LYS A 65 -14.76 -21.59 -4.29
CA LYS A 65 -16.00 -22.38 -4.38
C LYS A 65 -16.17 -23.01 -5.76
N LYS A 66 -15.80 -22.30 -6.82
CA LYS A 66 -15.85 -22.81 -8.20
C LYS A 66 -14.80 -23.91 -8.43
N PHE A 67 -13.60 -23.76 -7.89
CA PHE A 67 -12.50 -24.70 -8.08
C PHE A 67 -12.76 -26.05 -7.42
N LEU A 68 -13.51 -26.07 -6.31
CA LEU A 68 -13.95 -27.30 -5.65
C LEU A 68 -15.01 -28.09 -6.45
N GLN A 69 -15.57 -27.53 -7.52
CA GLN A 69 -16.49 -28.23 -8.42
C GLN A 69 -15.68 -28.91 -9.53
N GLU A 70 -15.73 -30.24 -9.56
CA GLU A 70 -14.92 -31.07 -10.45
C GLU A 70 -15.13 -30.71 -11.94
N GLU A 71 -16.36 -30.40 -12.34
CA GLU A 71 -16.67 -29.99 -13.72
C GLU A 71 -16.03 -28.65 -14.09
N ILE A 72 -15.96 -27.70 -13.14
CA ILE A 72 -15.33 -26.39 -13.36
C ILE A 72 -13.82 -26.53 -13.36
N LYS A 73 -13.27 -27.29 -12.41
CA LYS A 73 -11.83 -27.58 -12.33
C LYS A 73 -11.31 -28.18 -13.63
N ASN A 74 -11.99 -29.20 -14.15
CA ASN A 74 -11.62 -29.83 -15.43
C ASN A 74 -11.74 -28.89 -16.62
N ARG A 75 -12.75 -28.00 -16.63
CA ARG A 75 -12.88 -26.96 -17.66
C ARG A 75 -11.71 -25.99 -17.63
N TRP A 76 -11.36 -25.46 -16.46
CA TRP A 76 -10.21 -24.55 -16.31
C TRP A 76 -8.90 -25.23 -16.69
N LYS A 77 -8.74 -26.51 -16.36
CA LYS A 77 -7.55 -27.28 -16.77
C LYS A 77 -7.46 -27.36 -18.29
N THR A 78 -8.59 -27.62 -18.97
CA THR A 78 -8.66 -27.64 -20.44
C THR A 78 -8.35 -26.27 -21.05
N GLU A 79 -8.91 -25.20 -20.50
CA GLU A 79 -8.65 -23.81 -20.96
C GLU A 79 -7.16 -23.44 -20.85
N ILE A 80 -6.53 -23.77 -19.71
CA ILE A 80 -5.11 -23.48 -19.49
C ILE A 80 -4.22 -24.34 -20.39
N SER A 81 -4.51 -25.64 -20.55
CA SER A 81 -3.75 -26.54 -21.43
C SER A 81 -3.85 -26.18 -22.91
N GLN A 82 -4.80 -25.36 -23.34
CA GLN A 82 -4.86 -24.83 -24.70
C GLN A 82 -3.90 -23.65 -24.93
N GLN A 83 -3.57 -22.91 -23.86
CA GLN A 83 -2.70 -21.73 -23.92
C GLN A 83 -1.27 -22.04 -23.50
N TYR A 84 -1.06 -23.11 -22.72
CA TYR A 84 0.22 -23.48 -22.14
C TYR A 84 0.48 -24.99 -22.34
N THR A 85 1.67 -25.33 -22.81
CA THR A 85 2.09 -26.72 -23.10
C THR A 85 2.82 -27.40 -21.95
N ASP A 86 3.30 -26.62 -20.98
CA ASP A 86 4.04 -27.09 -19.81
C ASP A 86 3.10 -27.78 -18.83
N THR A 87 3.02 -29.11 -18.95
CA THR A 87 2.06 -29.92 -18.21
C THR A 87 2.40 -30.00 -16.73
N GLU A 88 3.68 -30.02 -16.37
CA GLU A 88 4.12 -30.15 -14.98
C GLU A 88 3.81 -28.88 -14.18
N THR A 89 4.05 -27.70 -14.75
CA THR A 89 3.67 -26.43 -14.13
C THR A 89 2.14 -26.31 -13.99
N ILE A 90 1.37 -26.78 -14.98
CA ILE A 90 -0.09 -26.83 -14.87
C ILE A 90 -0.52 -27.74 -13.70
N GLU A 91 0.10 -28.91 -13.56
CA GLU A 91 -0.19 -29.80 -12.45
C GLU A 91 0.15 -29.17 -11.09
N TRP A 92 1.29 -28.49 -10.98
CA TRP A 92 1.66 -27.72 -9.79
C TRP A 92 0.57 -26.70 -9.43
N VAL A 93 0.22 -25.84 -10.39
CA VAL A 93 -0.80 -24.78 -10.23
C VAL A 93 -2.12 -25.34 -9.72
N PHE A 94 -2.56 -26.50 -10.25
CA PHE A 94 -3.80 -27.13 -9.81
C PHE A 94 -3.70 -27.79 -8.44
N LYS A 95 -2.55 -28.36 -8.07
CA LYS A 95 -2.32 -28.89 -6.71
C LYS A 95 -2.29 -27.76 -5.68
N GLU A 96 -1.64 -26.65 -5.99
CA GLU A 96 -1.57 -25.47 -5.12
C GLU A 96 -2.94 -24.81 -4.94
N ALA A 97 -3.68 -24.60 -6.04
CA ALA A 97 -5.05 -24.06 -5.97
C ALA A 97 -6.01 -24.98 -5.19
N ASP A 98 -5.87 -26.31 -5.32
CA ASP A 98 -6.65 -27.28 -4.55
C ASP A 98 -6.34 -27.22 -3.05
N MET A 99 -5.05 -27.12 -2.71
CA MET A 99 -4.58 -26.94 -1.35
C MET A 99 -5.18 -25.67 -0.73
N ILE A 100 -5.13 -24.53 -1.44
CA ILE A 100 -5.66 -23.25 -0.96
C ILE A 100 -7.18 -23.32 -0.81
N ALA A 101 -7.90 -23.77 -1.84
CA ALA A 101 -9.37 -23.82 -1.83
C ALA A 101 -9.92 -24.77 -0.75
N SER A 102 -9.26 -25.91 -0.55
CA SER A 102 -9.64 -26.87 0.49
C SER A 102 -9.39 -26.36 1.91
N ARG A 103 -8.39 -25.48 2.10
CA ARG A 103 -8.02 -24.92 3.42
C ARG A 103 -8.91 -23.77 3.88
N LEU A 104 -9.37 -22.91 2.98
CA LEU A 104 -10.20 -21.74 3.33
C LEU A 104 -11.56 -22.12 3.93
N GLY A 105 -12.06 -23.32 3.62
CA GLY A 105 -13.35 -23.81 4.13
C GLY A 105 -14.55 -23.03 3.56
N SER A 106 -15.75 -23.57 3.75
CA SER A 106 -16.98 -23.00 3.16
C SER A 106 -17.45 -21.71 3.84
N GLU A 107 -16.96 -21.40 5.03
CA GLU A 107 -17.38 -20.27 5.86
C GLU A 107 -16.53 -19.00 5.66
N CYS A 108 -15.38 -19.11 4.99
CA CYS A 108 -14.54 -17.94 4.73
C CYS A 108 -15.24 -16.96 3.79
N THR A 109 -15.21 -15.67 4.16
CA THR A 109 -15.87 -14.59 3.42
C THR A 109 -14.93 -13.86 2.47
N TYR A 110 -13.67 -14.27 2.39
CA TYR A 110 -12.66 -13.70 1.51
C TYR A 110 -11.79 -14.82 0.90
N GLU A 111 -11.12 -14.50 -0.18
CA GLU A 111 -10.31 -15.43 -0.96
C GLU A 111 -8.95 -14.76 -1.25
N PRO A 112 -7.82 -15.49 -1.16
CA PRO A 112 -6.55 -15.00 -1.65
C PRO A 112 -6.55 -14.93 -3.17
N ILE A 113 -5.59 -14.21 -3.70
CA ILE A 113 -5.18 -14.30 -5.11
C ILE A 113 -3.75 -14.85 -5.19
N ALA A 114 -3.20 -14.93 -6.40
CA ALA A 114 -1.87 -15.49 -6.61
C ALA A 114 -0.71 -14.59 -6.12
N ILE A 115 -1.01 -13.35 -5.74
CA ILE A 115 -0.06 -12.39 -5.18
C ILE A 115 -0.18 -12.47 -3.67
N ASP A 116 0.94 -12.77 -3.00
CA ASP A 116 0.97 -13.00 -1.55
C ASP A 116 0.44 -11.78 -0.77
N GLY A 117 -0.28 -12.03 0.33
CA GLY A 117 -0.86 -10.97 1.15
C GLY A 117 -2.04 -10.20 0.52
N VAL A 118 -2.39 -10.48 -0.73
CA VAL A 118 -3.52 -9.85 -1.42
C VAL A 118 -4.77 -10.73 -1.31
N PHE A 119 -5.86 -10.16 -0.80
CA PHE A 119 -7.12 -10.84 -0.58
C PHE A 119 -8.29 -10.08 -1.19
N LYS A 120 -9.29 -10.80 -1.68
CA LYS A 120 -10.53 -10.24 -2.22
C LYS A 120 -11.77 -10.83 -1.58
N ALA A 121 -12.86 -10.07 -1.58
CA ALA A 121 -14.19 -10.59 -1.28
C ALA A 121 -15.18 -10.07 -2.33
N ASP A 122 -15.92 -10.98 -2.94
CA ASP A 122 -16.86 -10.64 -4.02
C ASP A 122 -18.29 -10.64 -3.48
N ASN A 123 -19.01 -9.53 -3.65
CA ASN A 123 -20.45 -9.40 -3.34
C ASN A 123 -20.82 -9.77 -1.90
N THR A 124 -19.94 -9.48 -0.94
CA THR A 124 -20.15 -9.75 0.50
C THR A 124 -20.79 -8.58 1.25
N ILE A 125 -20.82 -7.41 0.63
CA ILE A 125 -21.47 -6.21 1.17
C ILE A 125 -23.00 -6.37 1.06
N PRO A 126 -23.75 -6.25 2.17
CA PRO A 126 -25.21 -6.27 2.13
C PRO A 126 -25.79 -5.18 1.21
N GLU A 127 -26.84 -5.53 0.48
CA GLU A 127 -27.49 -4.66 -0.51
C GLU A 127 -27.97 -3.32 0.07
N ASP A 128 -28.46 -3.33 1.31
CA ASP A 128 -28.88 -2.13 2.05
C ASP A 128 -27.68 -1.22 2.38
N LEU A 129 -26.54 -1.80 2.78
CA LEU A 129 -25.30 -1.07 3.01
C LEU A 129 -24.74 -0.47 1.72
N HIS A 130 -24.74 -1.23 0.62
CA HIS A 130 -24.33 -0.74 -0.70
C HIS A 130 -25.21 0.44 -1.14
N LYS A 131 -26.54 0.31 -1.07
CA LYS A 131 -27.48 1.38 -1.43
C LYS A 131 -27.31 2.62 -0.57
N ALA A 132 -27.07 2.45 0.73
CA ALA A 132 -26.78 3.56 1.64
C ALA A 132 -25.52 4.31 1.21
N LEU A 133 -24.44 3.59 0.89
CA LEU A 133 -23.18 4.17 0.41
C LEU A 133 -23.37 4.96 -0.88
N VAL A 134 -24.03 4.40 -1.90
CA VAL A 134 -24.32 5.09 -3.17
C VAL A 134 -25.12 6.38 -2.93
N ALA A 135 -26.21 6.30 -2.15
CA ALA A 135 -27.06 7.46 -1.90
C ALA A 135 -26.34 8.57 -1.12
N GLN A 136 -25.53 8.20 -0.13
CA GLN A 136 -24.83 9.16 0.73
C GLN A 136 -23.62 9.78 0.03
N THR A 137 -22.89 9.03 -0.79
CA THR A 137 -21.81 9.57 -1.63
C THR A 137 -22.35 10.49 -2.72
N GLN A 138 -23.53 10.19 -3.28
CA GLN A 138 -24.23 11.11 -4.18
C GLN A 138 -24.61 12.42 -3.46
N ARG A 139 -25.15 12.35 -2.24
CA ARG A 139 -25.44 13.55 -1.42
C ARG A 139 -24.18 14.35 -1.10
N LEU A 140 -23.06 13.68 -0.83
CA LEU A 140 -21.75 14.33 -0.64
C LEU A 140 -21.31 15.06 -1.92
N ARG A 141 -21.40 14.41 -3.07
CA ARG A 141 -21.10 15.02 -4.38
C ARG A 141 -21.94 16.28 -4.63
N GLU A 142 -23.24 16.22 -4.35
CA GLU A 142 -24.17 17.34 -4.55
C GLU A 142 -23.94 18.50 -3.58
N SER A 143 -23.21 18.27 -2.48
CA SER A 143 -22.88 19.34 -1.52
C SER A 143 -21.76 20.26 -2.01
N PHE A 144 -21.02 19.87 -3.04
CA PHE A 144 -19.91 20.64 -3.56
C PHE A 144 -20.41 21.83 -4.37
N THR A 145 -19.98 23.04 -4.01
CA THR A 145 -20.26 24.23 -4.81
C THR A 145 -19.55 24.18 -6.16
N GLU A 146 -18.34 23.65 -6.16
CA GLU A 146 -17.54 23.37 -7.35
C GLU A 146 -16.96 21.96 -7.19
N PRO A 147 -17.00 21.10 -8.23
CA PRO A 147 -16.35 19.80 -8.19
C PRO A 147 -14.85 19.93 -7.86
N ASP A 148 -14.36 19.11 -6.94
CA ASP A 148 -12.94 19.05 -6.60
C ASP A 148 -12.28 17.93 -7.40
N PHE A 149 -11.73 18.26 -8.58
CA PHE A 149 -10.99 17.29 -9.37
C PHE A 149 -9.57 17.14 -8.85
N HIS A 150 -9.07 15.90 -8.90
CA HIS A 150 -7.71 15.56 -8.57
C HIS A 150 -6.76 16.32 -9.50
N PRO A 151 -5.66 16.90 -8.98
CA PRO A 151 -4.64 17.51 -9.80
C PRO A 151 -4.15 16.57 -10.91
N ASP A 152 -3.84 17.13 -12.08
CA ASP A 152 -3.29 16.39 -13.23
C ASP A 152 -4.18 15.26 -13.80
N SER A 153 -5.48 15.24 -13.47
CA SER A 153 -6.44 14.23 -13.95
C SER A 153 -7.31 14.67 -15.14
N GLU A 154 -7.08 15.85 -15.71
CA GLU A 154 -7.90 16.42 -16.80
C GLU A 154 -9.42 16.40 -16.51
N ASP A 155 -9.80 16.71 -15.27
CA ASP A 155 -11.18 16.65 -14.75
C ASP A 155 -11.84 15.26 -14.84
N MET A 156 -11.04 14.18 -14.83
CA MET A 156 -11.55 12.80 -14.83
C MET A 156 -11.62 12.17 -13.45
N VAL A 157 -10.83 12.61 -12.46
CA VAL A 157 -10.88 12.03 -11.11
C VAL A 157 -11.49 13.04 -10.15
N LEU A 158 -12.70 12.76 -9.68
CA LEU A 158 -13.41 13.56 -8.69
C LEU A 158 -13.11 13.07 -7.27
N ASP A 159 -12.53 13.96 -6.46
CA ASP A 159 -12.18 13.74 -5.07
C ASP A 159 -13.37 14.05 -4.16
N LEU A 160 -14.14 13.03 -3.76
CA LEU A 160 -15.27 13.21 -2.82
C LEU A 160 -14.79 13.33 -1.37
N VAL A 161 -13.82 12.50 -0.98
CA VAL A 161 -13.05 12.64 0.26
C VAL A 161 -11.62 12.36 -0.12
N HIS A 162 -10.75 13.37 -0.10
CA HIS A 162 -9.34 13.18 -0.42
C HIS A 162 -8.45 13.56 0.78
N PRO A 163 -7.54 12.67 1.21
CA PRO A 163 -6.76 12.87 2.43
C PRO A 163 -5.73 14.01 2.34
N ALA A 164 -5.37 14.44 1.12
CA ALA A 164 -4.46 15.57 0.92
C ALA A 164 -5.10 16.96 1.17
N LEU A 165 -6.43 17.08 1.12
CA LEU A 165 -7.08 18.36 1.39
C LEU A 165 -7.18 18.57 2.91
N PHE A 166 -6.76 19.73 3.42
CA PHE A 166 -6.62 19.99 4.86
C PHE A 166 -5.70 18.97 5.58
N CYS A 167 -4.64 18.53 4.88
CA CYS A 167 -3.58 17.71 5.45
C CYS A 167 -2.86 18.43 6.61
N PHE A 168 -2.06 17.69 7.37
CA PHE A 168 -1.14 18.30 8.32
C PHE A 168 -0.02 19.01 7.56
N VAL A 169 0.39 20.18 8.05
CA VAL A 169 1.46 21.01 7.50
C VAL A 169 2.37 21.48 8.64
N SER A 170 3.66 21.16 8.56
CA SER A 170 4.66 21.63 9.52
C SER A 170 4.70 23.15 9.61
N GLY A 171 4.84 23.67 10.83
CA GLY A 171 4.81 25.12 11.10
C GLY A 171 3.47 25.81 10.86
N ARG A 172 2.40 25.08 10.50
CA ARG A 172 1.07 25.67 10.18
C ARG A 172 -0.10 24.99 10.87
N THR A 173 -0.09 23.67 10.99
CA THR A 173 -1.16 22.91 11.63
C THR A 173 -1.09 23.05 13.14
N LYS A 174 -2.26 23.25 13.76
CA LYS A 174 -2.39 23.31 15.23
C LYS A 174 -2.63 21.93 15.79
N GLU A 175 -1.98 21.64 16.91
CA GLU A 175 -2.15 20.41 17.66
C GLU A 175 -2.71 20.70 19.06
N LEU A 176 -3.57 19.81 19.53
CA LEU A 176 -4.02 19.80 20.91
C LEU A 176 -2.96 19.12 21.79
N SER A 177 -2.75 19.67 22.99
CA SER A 177 -1.83 19.05 23.99
C SER A 177 -2.28 17.67 24.47
N LYS A 178 -3.55 17.31 24.26
CA LYS A 178 -4.14 16.01 24.56
C LYS A 178 -5.15 15.65 23.46
N PRO A 179 -5.35 14.36 23.17
CA PRO A 179 -6.42 13.92 22.29
C PRO A 179 -7.78 14.46 22.74
N MET A 180 -8.67 14.68 21.77
CA MET A 180 -10.06 15.00 22.03
C MET A 180 -10.71 13.95 22.94
N PRO A 181 -11.45 14.36 23.98
CA PRO A 181 -12.00 13.43 24.97
C PRO A 181 -13.16 12.57 24.43
N SER A 182 -13.75 12.94 23.30
CA SER A 182 -14.81 12.21 22.62
C SER A 182 -14.90 12.62 21.15
N PHE A 183 -15.58 11.82 20.33
CA PHE A 183 -15.90 12.16 18.94
C PHE A 183 -16.51 13.55 18.83
N ASP A 184 -17.53 13.86 19.64
CA ASP A 184 -18.26 15.13 19.60
C ASP A 184 -17.44 16.37 20.00
N ALA A 185 -16.24 16.17 20.59
CA ALA A 185 -15.38 17.26 21.03
C ALA A 185 -14.85 18.12 19.87
N TRP A 186 -14.84 17.60 18.63
CA TRP A 186 -14.42 18.35 17.42
C TRP A 186 -15.11 19.71 17.33
N ARG A 187 -16.37 19.79 17.77
CA ARG A 187 -17.15 21.03 17.77
C ARG A 187 -16.40 22.10 18.55
N TRP A 188 -15.90 21.75 19.74
CA TRP A 188 -15.29 22.68 20.71
C TRP A 188 -13.82 22.94 20.42
N THR A 189 -13.17 22.05 19.67
CA THR A 189 -11.74 22.14 19.37
C THR A 189 -11.43 22.67 17.97
N VAL A 190 -12.40 22.77 17.05
CA VAL A 190 -12.18 23.37 15.71
C VAL A 190 -11.40 24.69 15.78
N GLY A 191 -10.28 24.76 15.06
CA GLY A 191 -9.38 25.92 15.05
C GLY A 191 -8.55 26.18 16.33
N TRP A 192 -8.70 25.36 17.38
CA TRP A 192 -7.91 25.42 18.62
C TRP A 192 -6.60 24.65 18.52
N GLY A 193 -5.77 24.71 19.56
CA GLY A 193 -4.45 24.09 19.61
C GLY A 193 -3.32 25.09 19.45
N LYS A 194 -2.09 24.58 19.40
CA LYS A 194 -0.87 25.38 19.18
C LYS A 194 -0.11 24.78 18.01
N VAL A 195 0.52 25.64 17.21
CA VAL A 195 1.54 25.20 16.27
C VAL A 195 2.77 24.86 17.12
N LYS A 196 3.38 23.69 16.89
CA LYS A 196 4.68 23.38 17.50
C LYS A 196 5.74 24.23 16.81
N GLU A 197 6.59 24.88 17.61
CA GLU A 197 7.79 25.54 17.07
C GLU A 197 8.68 24.44 16.48
N GLU A 198 9.18 24.64 15.26
CA GLU A 198 10.20 23.76 14.70
C GLU A 198 11.44 23.93 15.59
N GLU A 199 11.87 22.85 16.26
CA GLU A 199 13.22 22.82 16.79
C GLU A 199 14.12 22.89 15.55
N GLU A 200 14.94 23.94 15.43
CA GLU A 200 15.99 24.01 14.42
C GLU A 200 16.85 22.75 14.64
N GLU A 201 16.66 21.73 13.80
CA GLU A 201 17.64 20.65 13.69
C GLU A 201 18.92 21.36 13.24
N GLU A 202 19.94 21.40 14.10
CA GLU A 202 21.28 21.87 13.72
C GLU A 202 21.64 21.12 12.44
N GLU A 203 21.69 21.82 11.31
CA GLU A 203 22.28 21.30 10.08
C GLU A 203 23.67 20.80 10.47
N GLY A 204 23.82 19.47 10.56
CA GLY A 204 25.11 18.87 10.86
C GLY A 204 26.12 19.42 9.87
N ASP A 205 27.19 20.02 10.40
CA ASP A 205 28.22 20.74 9.64
C ASP A 205 28.49 20.05 8.31
N VAL A 206 28.15 20.74 7.21
CA VAL A 206 28.70 20.45 5.90
C VAL A 206 30.20 20.67 6.07
N VAL A 207 30.95 19.58 6.19
CA VAL A 207 32.41 19.63 6.14
C VAL A 207 32.77 20.11 4.74
N GLU A 208 32.97 21.42 4.59
CA GLU A 208 33.58 22.00 3.40
C GLU A 208 34.95 21.32 3.23
N GLY A 209 35.06 20.47 2.21
CA GLY A 209 36.31 19.83 1.83
C GLY A 209 37.37 20.89 1.63
N GLY A 210 38.38 20.86 2.51
CA GLY A 210 39.50 21.79 2.48
C GLY A 210 40.25 21.70 1.15
N GLU A 211 40.56 22.87 0.59
CA GLU A 211 41.47 23.03 -0.54
C GLU A 211 42.82 22.36 -0.24
N ALA A 212 43.15 21.31 -0.98
CA ALA A 212 44.50 20.78 -1.10
C ALA A 212 44.93 20.85 -2.56
N GLY A 213 45.81 21.79 -2.86
CA GLY A 213 46.52 21.83 -4.14
C GLY A 213 47.59 20.74 -4.23
N GLY A 214 47.87 20.30 -5.44
CA GLY A 214 48.98 19.40 -5.76
C GLY A 214 48.70 18.62 -7.04
N GLU A 215 49.41 18.99 -8.09
CA GLU A 215 49.55 18.23 -9.34
C GLU A 215 50.08 16.82 -9.02
N ASP A 216 49.49 15.76 -9.60
CA ASP A 216 50.19 14.68 -10.28
C ASP A 216 49.19 13.66 -10.86
N GLU A 217 49.50 13.19 -12.08
CA GLU A 217 48.77 12.24 -12.90
C GLU A 217 49.01 10.78 -12.43
N ASP A 218 48.07 9.89 -12.79
CA ASP A 218 48.14 8.42 -12.79
C ASP A 218 47.83 7.67 -11.46
N GLU A 219 46.56 7.33 -11.23
CA GLU A 219 46.10 6.05 -10.65
C GLU A 219 44.55 5.96 -10.73
N TRP A 220 44.03 4.95 -11.44
CA TRP A 220 42.59 4.62 -11.51
C TRP A 220 42.28 3.57 -10.44
N GLU A 221 42.28 3.98 -9.16
CA GLU A 221 41.78 3.17 -8.05
C GLU A 221 40.38 3.66 -7.62
N ASP A 222 39.40 2.77 -7.79
CA ASP A 222 38.22 2.53 -6.96
C ASP A 222 37.68 3.70 -6.10
N ASP A 223 36.79 4.50 -6.69
CA ASP A 223 35.95 5.49 -5.98
C ASP A 223 34.48 5.00 -5.92
N LEU A 224 34.28 3.77 -5.43
CA LEU A 224 32.97 3.23 -5.02
C LEU A 224 32.71 3.41 -3.50
N GLY A 225 33.60 4.11 -2.80
CA GLY A 225 33.46 4.40 -1.38
C GLY A 225 32.84 5.77 -1.13
N SER A 226 31.69 5.79 -0.45
CA SER A 226 31.00 7.00 0.05
C SER A 226 30.04 7.69 -0.94
N PHE A 227 28.97 6.97 -1.31
CA PHE A 227 27.69 7.65 -1.58
C PHE A 227 27.16 8.22 -0.27
N ASN A 228 27.68 9.38 0.11
CA ASN A 228 27.10 10.23 1.15
C ASN A 228 25.65 10.50 0.73
N TYR A 229 24.65 9.95 1.43
CA TYR A 229 23.21 10.04 1.10
C TYR A 229 22.65 11.44 1.43
N PRO A 230 22.57 12.42 0.49
CA PRO A 230 22.34 13.81 0.86
C PRO A 230 20.85 14.21 0.88
N LEU A 231 19.90 13.28 0.86
CA LEU A 231 18.48 13.61 0.59
C LEU A 231 17.46 13.08 1.61
N MET A 232 17.91 12.45 2.70
CA MET A 232 17.07 12.19 3.88
C MET A 232 17.04 13.35 4.89
N ALA A 233 17.69 14.48 4.59
CA ALA A 233 17.93 15.54 5.57
C ALA A 233 16.73 16.45 5.90
N SER A 234 15.59 16.35 5.21
CA SER A 234 14.40 17.16 5.56
C SER A 234 13.11 16.34 5.56
N ARG A 235 12.44 16.24 6.71
CA ARG A 235 11.12 15.60 6.84
C ARG A 235 10.09 16.24 5.91
N PRO A 236 9.16 15.47 5.32
CA PRO A 236 8.11 16.03 4.46
C PRO A 236 7.29 17.05 5.23
N LYS A 237 7.03 18.19 4.60
CA LYS A 237 6.29 19.29 5.23
C LYS A 237 4.84 18.92 5.44
N CYS A 238 4.27 18.14 4.53
CA CYS A 238 2.86 17.77 4.54
C CYS A 238 2.67 16.26 4.76
N ARG A 239 1.64 15.88 5.52
CA ARG A 239 1.25 14.46 5.71
C ARG A 239 -0.26 14.29 5.85
N TRP A 240 -0.76 13.14 5.42
CA TRP A 240 -2.17 12.76 5.61
C TRP A 240 -2.50 12.59 7.09
N LEU A 241 -3.76 12.88 7.43
CA LEU A 241 -4.28 12.75 8.78
C LEU A 241 -5.24 11.56 8.85
N PRO A 242 -4.87 10.45 9.53
CA PRO A 242 -5.80 9.38 9.79
C PRO A 242 -6.91 9.83 10.76
N ALA A 243 -8.04 9.14 10.67
CA ALA A 243 -9.06 9.15 11.71
C ALA A 243 -8.92 7.93 12.61
N ASP A 244 -9.23 8.11 13.88
CA ASP A 244 -9.24 7.02 14.85
C ASP A 244 -10.60 6.30 14.81
N PHE A 245 -10.56 4.97 14.85
CA PHE A 245 -11.72 4.10 14.96
C PHE A 245 -11.55 3.12 16.11
N ASP A 246 -12.50 3.05 17.02
CA ASP A 246 -12.53 2.04 18.07
C ASP A 246 -13.20 0.76 17.54
N VAL A 247 -12.56 -0.38 17.76
CA VAL A 247 -13.07 -1.71 17.42
C VAL A 247 -13.30 -2.50 18.70
N ASP A 248 -14.53 -2.94 18.93
CA ASP A 248 -14.87 -3.75 20.12
C ASP A 248 -14.59 -5.25 19.93
N ALA A 249 -14.91 -6.04 20.96
CA ALA A 249 -14.69 -7.49 21.01
C ALA A 249 -15.50 -8.24 19.94
N GLU A 250 -16.65 -7.70 19.53
CA GLU A 250 -17.50 -8.23 18.48
C GLU A 250 -17.06 -7.80 17.08
N GLY A 251 -16.09 -6.89 16.98
CA GLY A 251 -15.63 -6.30 15.72
C GLY A 251 -16.53 -5.18 15.20
N LYS A 252 -17.32 -4.56 16.07
CA LYS A 252 -18.06 -3.34 15.74
C LYS A 252 -17.14 -2.14 15.76
N VAL A 253 -17.31 -1.30 14.74
CA VAL A 253 -16.45 -0.16 14.48
C VAL A 253 -17.21 1.12 14.81
N LYS A 254 -16.55 2.03 15.53
CA LYS A 254 -17.05 3.39 15.76
C LYS A 254 -15.95 4.41 15.52
N ALA A 255 -16.28 5.47 14.78
CA ALA A 255 -15.36 6.59 14.61
C ALA A 255 -15.16 7.28 15.97
N ALA A 256 -13.91 7.36 16.41
CA ALA A 256 -13.51 8.03 17.64
C ALA A 256 -13.09 9.49 17.39
N SER A 257 -12.70 9.81 16.17
CA SER A 257 -12.42 11.17 15.71
C SER A 257 -13.01 11.42 14.31
N TYR A 258 -12.93 12.67 13.84
CA TYR A 258 -13.50 13.03 12.54
C TYR A 258 -12.63 12.51 11.39
N ILE A 259 -13.25 12.10 10.29
CA ILE A 259 -12.60 11.81 9.02
C ILE A 259 -12.22 13.14 8.38
N ASN A 260 -10.94 13.29 8.04
CA ASN A 260 -10.45 14.51 7.41
C ASN A 260 -11.26 14.85 6.15
N ASN A 261 -11.63 16.12 6.01
CA ASN A 261 -12.46 16.63 4.92
C ASN A 261 -13.90 16.05 4.83
N LEU A 262 -14.42 15.39 5.87
CA LEU A 262 -15.82 14.92 5.91
C LEU A 262 -16.54 15.44 7.16
N HIS A 263 -17.47 16.39 6.99
CA HIS A 263 -18.13 17.05 8.13
C HIS A 263 -18.98 16.07 8.95
N PRO A 264 -18.72 15.90 10.27
CA PRO A 264 -19.38 14.88 11.10
C PRO A 264 -20.92 14.96 11.18
N GLU A 265 -21.49 16.17 11.16
CA GLU A 265 -22.96 16.34 11.23
C GLU A 265 -23.65 16.21 9.88
N ASP A 266 -23.14 16.88 8.84
CA ASP A 266 -23.79 16.92 7.53
C ASP A 266 -23.82 15.54 6.88
N PHE A 267 -22.81 14.72 7.19
CA PHE A 267 -22.62 13.38 6.64
C PHE A 267 -22.63 12.29 7.72
N LYS A 268 -23.38 12.49 8.82
CA LYS A 268 -23.51 11.51 9.91
C LYS A 268 -23.87 10.10 9.42
N ASP A 269 -24.79 10.01 8.45
CA ASP A 269 -25.21 8.71 7.91
C ASP A 269 -24.07 8.05 7.12
N LEU A 270 -23.23 8.83 6.42
CA LEU A 270 -22.04 8.33 5.73
C LEU A 270 -20.98 7.84 6.72
N TYR A 271 -20.80 8.50 7.86
CA TYR A 271 -19.95 7.96 8.93
C TYR A 271 -20.44 6.58 9.38
N GLY A 272 -21.73 6.41 9.65
CA GLY A 272 -22.29 5.11 10.04
C GLY A 272 -22.13 4.01 8.98
N THR A 273 -22.25 4.38 7.70
CA THR A 273 -21.99 3.48 6.56
C THR A 273 -20.50 3.11 6.47
N LEU A 274 -19.59 4.07 6.62
CA LEU A 274 -18.14 3.83 6.57
C LEU A 274 -17.66 2.99 7.75
N GLU A 275 -18.21 3.21 8.95
CA GLU A 275 -18.01 2.34 10.12
C GLU A 275 -18.39 0.90 9.78
N THR A 276 -19.62 0.68 9.32
CA THR A 276 -20.13 -0.67 8.99
C THR A 276 -19.37 -1.31 7.83
N LEU A 277 -18.91 -0.50 6.86
CA LEU A 277 -18.08 -0.96 5.76
C LEU A 277 -16.70 -1.41 6.27
N LEU A 278 -16.08 -0.64 7.16
CA LEU A 278 -14.80 -0.99 7.79
C LEU A 278 -14.91 -2.27 8.62
N GLU A 279 -16.04 -2.55 9.29
CA GLU A 279 -16.31 -3.85 9.94
C GLU A 279 -16.13 -5.03 8.97
N LYS A 280 -16.54 -4.87 7.71
CA LYS A 280 -16.40 -5.90 6.67
C LYS A 280 -14.96 -6.08 6.21
N PHE A 281 -14.14 -5.02 6.29
CA PHE A 281 -12.73 -5.08 5.94
C PHE A 281 -11.86 -5.71 7.03
N LEU A 282 -12.30 -5.73 8.30
CA LEU A 282 -11.47 -6.26 9.40
C LEU A 282 -10.91 -7.66 9.11
N PRO A 283 -11.69 -8.68 8.67
CA PRO A 283 -11.12 -10.00 8.39
C PRO A 283 -10.12 -10.00 7.23
N LEU A 284 -10.33 -9.16 6.20
CA LEU A 284 -9.40 -9.04 5.08
C LEU A 284 -8.10 -8.37 5.51
N PHE A 285 -8.16 -7.31 6.33
CA PHE A 285 -6.97 -6.69 6.90
C PHE A 285 -6.22 -7.62 7.85
N GLU A 286 -6.93 -8.36 8.72
CA GLU A 286 -6.33 -9.38 9.59
C GLU A 286 -5.57 -10.42 8.74
N ALA A 287 -6.16 -10.86 7.61
CA ALA A 287 -5.52 -11.79 6.68
C ALA A 287 -4.30 -11.19 5.96
N THR A 288 -4.42 -9.99 5.40
CA THR A 288 -3.32 -9.26 4.76
C THR A 288 -2.16 -9.06 5.74
N LEU A 289 -2.41 -8.48 6.91
CA LEU A 289 -1.37 -8.24 7.91
C LEU A 289 -0.75 -9.54 8.44
N THR A 290 -1.52 -10.62 8.56
CA THR A 290 -1.00 -11.93 8.97
C THR A 290 -0.07 -12.51 7.90
N ALA A 291 -0.47 -12.50 6.63
CA ALA A 291 0.36 -12.97 5.52
C ALA A 291 1.62 -12.12 5.34
N THR A 292 1.53 -10.82 5.62
CA THR A 292 2.66 -9.89 5.61
C THR A 292 3.59 -10.12 6.81
N ARG A 293 3.06 -10.38 8.00
CA ARG A 293 3.89 -10.66 9.20
C ARG A 293 4.55 -12.05 9.16
N PHE A 294 3.89 -13.01 8.52
CA PHE A 294 4.32 -14.40 8.42
C PHE A 294 4.26 -14.83 6.95
N PRO A 295 5.20 -14.34 6.12
CA PRO A 295 5.22 -14.68 4.69
C PRO A 295 5.39 -16.18 4.50
N HIS A 296 4.78 -16.71 3.43
CA HIS A 296 4.96 -18.10 3.04
C HIS A 296 6.39 -18.33 2.54
N GLU A 297 6.91 -19.54 2.77
CA GLU A 297 8.17 -19.95 2.13
C GLU A 297 8.02 -19.90 0.60
N ARG A 298 9.12 -19.54 -0.06
CA ARG A 298 9.19 -19.44 -1.52
C ARG A 298 9.00 -20.82 -2.14
N ARG A 299 8.50 -20.87 -3.38
CA ARG A 299 8.33 -22.16 -4.07
C ARG A 299 9.69 -22.74 -4.45
N VAL A 300 10.64 -21.86 -4.77
CA VAL A 300 12.05 -22.17 -5.00
C VAL A 300 12.86 -21.54 -3.87
N ASP A 301 13.72 -22.33 -3.24
CA ASP A 301 14.55 -21.95 -2.09
C ASP A 301 15.94 -21.50 -2.60
N PRO A 302 16.26 -20.19 -2.60
CA PRO A 302 17.45 -19.68 -3.28
C PRO A 302 18.75 -20.20 -2.65
N GLU A 303 18.85 -20.21 -1.32
CA GLU A 303 20.04 -20.65 -0.57
C GLU A 303 20.35 -22.13 -0.83
N ARG A 304 19.33 -22.91 -1.17
CA ARG A 304 19.47 -24.35 -1.43
C ARG A 304 19.80 -24.69 -2.87
N GLU A 305 19.44 -23.81 -3.82
CA GLU A 305 19.99 -23.91 -5.18
C GLU A 305 21.50 -23.64 -5.17
N GLU A 306 21.97 -22.73 -4.31
CA GLU A 306 23.39 -22.46 -4.10
C GLU A 306 24.12 -23.66 -3.48
N GLU A 307 23.60 -24.23 -2.38
CA GLU A 307 24.18 -25.44 -1.75
C GLU A 307 24.27 -26.63 -2.73
N MET A 308 23.24 -26.87 -3.55
CA MET A 308 23.26 -27.97 -4.52
C MET A 308 24.22 -27.73 -5.69
N GLN A 309 24.47 -26.47 -6.06
CA GLN A 309 25.49 -26.15 -7.05
C GLN A 309 26.88 -26.41 -6.48
N GLU A 310 27.15 -25.98 -5.24
CA GLU A 310 28.44 -26.20 -4.57
C GLU A 310 28.79 -27.69 -4.37
N GLU A 311 27.83 -28.52 -3.94
CA GLU A 311 28.04 -29.98 -3.78
C GLU A 311 28.44 -30.69 -5.09
N HIS A 312 28.05 -30.15 -6.25
CA HIS A 312 28.41 -30.72 -7.56
C HIS A 312 29.80 -30.31 -8.08
N TYR A 313 30.45 -29.33 -7.45
CA TYR A 313 31.82 -28.91 -7.82
C TYR A 313 32.92 -29.54 -6.93
N GLU A 314 32.57 -30.35 -5.92
CA GLU A 314 33.56 -30.96 -5.02
C GLU A 314 34.33 -32.17 -5.59
N ASP A 315 33.90 -32.75 -6.73
CA ASP A 315 34.66 -33.82 -7.41
C ASP A 315 35.22 -33.36 -8.77
N PRO A 316 36.46 -32.84 -8.83
CA PRO A 316 37.08 -32.36 -10.06
C PRO A 316 37.40 -33.48 -11.09
N ASP A 317 37.23 -34.75 -10.73
CA ASP A 317 37.48 -35.91 -11.60
C ASP A 317 36.20 -36.55 -12.16
N GLU A 318 34.99 -36.12 -11.73
CA GLU A 318 33.75 -36.56 -12.36
C GLU A 318 33.44 -35.75 -13.63
N PRO A 319 33.34 -36.39 -14.82
CA PRO A 319 32.96 -35.68 -16.03
C PRO A 319 31.54 -35.14 -15.87
N ASN A 320 31.34 -33.84 -16.14
CA ASN A 320 30.02 -33.22 -16.20
C ASN A 320 29.06 -34.17 -16.95
N PRO A 321 28.04 -34.77 -16.28
CA PRO A 321 27.17 -35.76 -16.88
C PRO A 321 26.37 -35.23 -18.09
N TRP A 322 26.32 -33.91 -18.25
CA TRP A 322 25.42 -33.20 -19.15
C TRP A 322 26.09 -32.61 -20.39
N GLY A 323 27.37 -32.91 -20.63
CA GLY A 323 28.08 -32.46 -21.84
C GLY A 323 28.41 -30.96 -21.84
N ASN A 324 29.10 -30.51 -22.89
CA ASN A 324 29.66 -29.15 -23.03
C ASN A 324 28.60 -28.04 -23.23
N ASP A 325 27.34 -28.37 -23.02
CA ASP A 325 26.17 -27.57 -23.37
C ASP A 325 25.55 -26.91 -22.10
N GLY A 326 26.09 -27.23 -20.91
CA GLY A 326 26.07 -26.37 -19.72
C GLY A 326 24.73 -26.15 -19.00
N GLU A 327 23.59 -26.56 -19.53
CA GLU A 327 22.29 -26.36 -18.88
C GLU A 327 21.79 -27.63 -18.18
N GLU A 328 21.87 -27.67 -16.85
CA GLU A 328 21.07 -28.62 -16.08
C GLU A 328 19.57 -28.34 -16.32
N PRO A 329 18.74 -29.35 -16.61
CA PRO A 329 17.30 -29.15 -16.71
C PRO A 329 16.76 -28.65 -15.36
N PHE A 330 16.14 -27.47 -15.33
CA PHE A 330 15.48 -26.93 -14.14
C PHE A 330 14.56 -28.01 -13.52
N ARG A 331 14.90 -28.43 -12.29
CA ARG A 331 14.15 -29.45 -11.58
C ARG A 331 13.06 -28.78 -10.76
N LEU A 332 11.82 -29.20 -10.98
CA LEU A 332 10.71 -28.70 -10.19
C LEU A 332 10.92 -28.97 -8.69
N PRO A 333 10.59 -28.01 -7.81
CA PRO A 333 10.59 -28.23 -6.38
C PRO A 333 9.72 -29.42 -5.95
N ASP A 334 9.98 -29.98 -4.77
CA ASP A 334 9.12 -31.02 -4.20
C ASP A 334 7.83 -30.39 -3.63
N PHE A 335 6.70 -30.72 -4.25
CA PHE A 335 5.39 -30.20 -3.83
C PHE A 335 4.98 -30.69 -2.43
N ASP A 336 5.33 -31.92 -2.04
CA ASP A 336 4.97 -32.44 -0.71
C ASP A 336 5.78 -31.75 0.39
N ARG A 337 7.04 -31.40 0.11
CA ARG A 337 7.87 -30.53 0.95
C ARG A 337 7.20 -29.17 1.12
N PHE A 338 6.96 -28.46 0.01
CA PHE A 338 6.30 -27.15 -0.01
C PHE A 338 4.96 -27.18 0.75
N LYS A 339 4.13 -28.21 0.53
CA LYS A 339 2.85 -28.39 1.22
C LYS A 339 3.00 -28.59 2.73
N SER A 340 4.05 -29.29 3.16
CA SER A 340 4.35 -29.57 4.57
C SER A 340 4.89 -28.34 5.30
N GLU A 341 5.71 -27.53 4.63
CA GLU A 341 6.25 -26.26 5.13
C GLU A 341 5.16 -25.19 5.20
N TRP A 342 4.27 -25.13 4.20
CA TRP A 342 3.00 -24.39 4.29
C TRP A 342 2.09 -24.90 5.42
N GLY A 343 2.37 -26.05 6.03
CA GLY A 343 1.41 -26.87 6.80
C GLY A 343 1.80 -27.24 8.22
N SER A 344 2.81 -26.62 8.84
CA SER A 344 3.12 -26.93 10.24
C SER A 344 1.93 -26.55 11.16
N LYS A 345 1.48 -27.54 11.94
CA LYS A 345 0.11 -27.73 12.44
C LYS A 345 -0.39 -26.78 13.55
N GLU A 346 0.36 -25.74 13.91
CA GLU A 346 -0.03 -24.82 15.01
C GLU A 346 -0.17 -23.35 14.58
N ASP A 347 0.22 -22.98 13.34
CA ASP A 347 0.52 -21.57 13.04
C ASP A 347 -0.47 -20.81 12.17
N GLN A 348 -1.45 -21.45 11.53
CA GLN A 348 -2.24 -20.77 10.49
C GLN A 348 -3.74 -21.01 10.60
N ARG A 349 -4.28 -20.86 11.80
CA ARG A 349 -5.72 -20.60 11.97
C ARG A 349 -5.99 -19.11 11.81
N GLY A 350 -6.31 -18.68 10.60
CA GLY A 350 -7.09 -17.45 10.34
C GLY A 350 -8.49 -17.44 10.99
N ALA A 351 -8.77 -18.32 11.96
CA ALA A 351 -10.07 -18.50 12.58
C ALA A 351 -9.95 -18.94 14.06
N VAL A 352 -9.17 -18.22 14.88
CA VAL A 352 -8.99 -18.42 16.34
C VAL A 352 -7.82 -19.35 16.72
N GLY A 353 -6.69 -18.74 17.11
CA GLY A 353 -5.66 -19.35 17.97
C GLY A 353 -4.23 -18.98 17.61
N GLU A 354 -3.66 -18.01 18.33
CA GLU A 354 -2.24 -17.69 18.53
C GLU A 354 -1.41 -16.90 17.48
N LYS A 355 -1.42 -17.18 16.17
CA LYS A 355 -0.55 -16.45 15.19
C LYS A 355 -1.24 -15.51 14.19
N THR A 356 -2.46 -15.08 14.48
CA THR A 356 -3.18 -14.09 13.65
C THR A 356 -3.01 -12.68 14.19
N VAL A 357 -2.79 -11.70 13.30
CA VAL A 357 -2.97 -10.30 13.67
C VAL A 357 -4.44 -10.07 13.99
N LYS A 358 -4.72 -9.51 15.18
CA LYS A 358 -6.08 -9.19 15.64
C LYS A 358 -6.28 -7.69 15.64
N LEU A 359 -7.41 -7.26 15.07
CA LEU A 359 -7.81 -5.86 14.98
C LEU A 359 -8.99 -5.51 15.90
N ARG A 360 -9.55 -6.49 16.60
CA ARG A 360 -10.57 -6.30 17.65
C ARG A 360 -9.97 -5.84 18.97
N ASP A 361 -10.80 -5.27 19.83
CA ASP A 361 -10.44 -4.73 21.16
C ASP A 361 -9.31 -3.70 21.14
N ARG A 362 -9.25 -2.88 20.06
CA ARG A 362 -8.24 -1.84 19.93
C ARG A 362 -8.74 -0.66 19.12
N ARG A 363 -8.02 0.44 19.24
CA ARG A 363 -8.15 1.59 18.37
C ARG A 363 -7.27 1.42 17.14
N LEU A 364 -7.83 1.70 15.97
CA LEU A 364 -7.17 1.72 14.68
C LEU A 364 -7.08 3.16 14.16
N GLN A 365 -6.05 3.43 13.36
CA GLN A 365 -5.91 4.67 12.60
C GLN A 365 -6.12 4.37 11.13
N VAL A 366 -7.09 5.03 10.51
CA VAL A 366 -7.47 4.77 9.12
C VAL A 366 -7.61 6.09 8.38
N ILE A 367 -6.90 6.20 7.26
CA ILE A 367 -7.07 7.30 6.31
C ILE A 367 -8.15 6.88 5.33
N VAL A 368 -9.19 7.70 5.17
CA VAL A 368 -10.33 7.39 4.30
C VAL A 368 -10.24 8.24 3.04
N LYS A 369 -10.37 7.60 1.87
CA LYS A 369 -10.52 8.26 0.57
C LYS A 369 -11.77 7.76 -0.13
N ILE A 370 -12.51 8.66 -0.75
CA ILE A 370 -13.64 8.35 -1.63
C ILE A 370 -13.41 9.11 -2.93
N ALA A 371 -13.34 8.38 -4.03
CA ALA A 371 -13.02 8.94 -5.34
C ALA A 371 -13.94 8.39 -6.42
N SER A 372 -14.09 9.16 -7.50
CA SER A 372 -14.85 8.78 -8.69
C SER A 372 -14.03 9.06 -9.94
N VAL A 373 -13.81 8.07 -10.79
CA VAL A 373 -13.36 8.31 -12.17
C VAL A 373 -14.59 8.58 -13.02
N GLU A 374 -14.57 9.67 -13.77
CA GLU A 374 -15.66 10.20 -14.58
C GLU A 374 -15.18 10.37 -16.02
N LEU A 375 -15.74 9.57 -16.93
CA LEU A 375 -15.49 9.66 -18.36
C LEU A 375 -16.67 10.37 -19.03
N ASP A 376 -16.37 11.28 -19.95
CA ASP A 376 -17.38 12.04 -20.69
C ASP A 376 -16.95 12.20 -22.15
N ARG A 377 -17.65 11.49 -23.03
CA ARG A 377 -17.36 11.50 -24.48
C ARG A 377 -17.50 12.90 -25.07
N ALA A 378 -18.39 13.74 -24.55
CA ALA A 378 -18.58 15.10 -25.06
C ALA A 378 -17.39 16.01 -24.74
N LYS A 379 -16.58 15.67 -23.72
CA LYS A 379 -15.34 16.37 -23.37
C LYS A 379 -14.09 15.79 -24.05
N GLY A 380 -14.21 14.65 -24.73
CA GLY A 380 -13.05 13.90 -25.24
C GLY A 380 -12.40 12.96 -24.22
N ASN A 381 -12.90 12.93 -22.99
CA ASN A 381 -12.39 12.12 -21.89
C ASN A 381 -12.97 10.70 -21.96
N VAL A 382 -12.53 9.92 -22.94
CA VAL A 382 -13.02 8.55 -23.19
C VAL A 382 -12.15 7.47 -22.58
N GLN A 383 -10.97 7.84 -22.09
CA GLN A 383 -9.98 6.95 -21.51
C GLN A 383 -9.27 7.68 -20.37
N PHE A 384 -9.15 7.01 -19.22
CA PHE A 384 -8.34 7.47 -18.10
C PHE A 384 -7.22 6.46 -17.85
N ASP A 385 -5.97 6.91 -17.98
CA ASP A 385 -4.78 6.11 -17.69
C ASP A 385 -3.97 6.76 -16.58
N ASN A 386 -3.98 6.14 -15.39
CA ASN A 386 -3.17 6.58 -14.26
C ASN A 386 -1.83 5.86 -14.25
N SER A 387 -1.08 5.96 -15.36
CA SER A 387 0.07 5.12 -15.74
C SER A 387 1.29 5.10 -14.78
N HIS A 388 1.15 5.64 -13.56
CA HIS A 388 2.19 5.77 -12.56
C HIS A 388 2.15 4.64 -11.53
N TRP A 389 3.26 3.89 -11.45
CA TRP A 389 3.51 2.96 -10.34
C TRP A 389 3.77 3.74 -9.06
N HIS A 390 3.12 3.34 -7.97
CA HIS A 390 3.27 4.01 -6.67
C HIS A 390 3.01 3.06 -5.50
N VAL A 391 3.46 3.49 -4.32
CA VAL A 391 3.06 2.97 -3.01
C VAL A 391 2.23 4.05 -2.31
N GLU A 392 1.33 3.67 -1.40
CA GLU A 392 0.50 4.65 -0.70
C GLU A 392 1.28 5.34 0.42
N GLY A 393 1.17 6.66 0.46
CA GLY A 393 1.66 7.45 1.58
C GLY A 393 3.15 7.78 1.54
N THR A 394 3.65 8.21 2.70
CA THR A 394 5.08 8.36 2.99
C THR A 394 5.44 7.54 4.23
N PRO A 395 6.72 7.29 4.53
CA PRO A 395 7.12 6.57 5.74
C PRO A 395 6.57 7.19 7.04
N ASP A 396 6.38 8.52 7.10
CA ASP A 396 5.81 9.23 8.25
C ASP A 396 4.32 8.91 8.51
N GLU A 397 3.63 8.31 7.54
CA GLU A 397 2.21 7.96 7.63
C GLU A 397 1.98 6.51 8.06
N GLN A 398 3.02 5.67 8.04
CA GLN A 398 3.03 4.29 8.55
C GLN A 398 1.86 3.43 8.02
N ILE A 399 1.48 3.61 6.74
CA ILE A 399 0.42 2.81 6.12
C ILE A 399 0.93 1.38 5.94
N ALA A 400 0.26 0.42 6.60
CA ALA A 400 0.59 -0.99 6.55
C ALA A 400 -0.17 -1.76 5.46
N ALA A 401 -1.43 -1.39 5.21
CA ALA A 401 -2.26 -2.05 4.22
C ALA A 401 -3.30 -1.10 3.61
N THR A 402 -3.70 -1.41 2.38
CA THR A 402 -4.73 -0.69 1.64
C THR A 402 -5.93 -1.60 1.42
N GLY A 403 -7.13 -1.11 1.71
CA GLY A 403 -8.39 -1.77 1.44
C GLY A 403 -9.24 -0.94 0.48
N ILE A 404 -9.75 -1.53 -0.60
CA ILE A 404 -10.55 -0.86 -1.62
C ILE A 404 -11.89 -1.58 -1.80
N TYR A 405 -12.98 -0.82 -1.84
CA TYR A 405 -14.29 -1.31 -2.24
C TYR A 405 -14.78 -0.54 -3.47
N TYR A 406 -14.96 -1.26 -4.58
CA TYR A 406 -15.50 -0.72 -5.83
C TYR A 406 -17.03 -0.85 -5.80
N PHE A 407 -17.73 0.25 -5.53
CA PHE A 407 -19.16 0.22 -5.24
C PHE A 407 -20.05 0.68 -6.39
N ASN A 408 -19.48 1.22 -7.47
CA ASN A 408 -20.25 1.60 -8.64
C ASN A 408 -19.32 1.60 -9.87
N SER A 409 -19.68 0.88 -10.93
CA SER A 409 -18.95 0.85 -12.20
C SER A 409 -19.93 0.79 -13.36
N GLU A 410 -20.14 1.93 -14.03
CA GLU A 410 -21.15 2.12 -15.07
C GLU A 410 -20.51 2.64 -16.37
N GLY A 411 -21.00 2.16 -17.52
CA GLY A 411 -20.61 2.68 -18.84
C GLY A 411 -19.17 2.39 -19.28
N LEU A 412 -18.45 1.52 -18.58
CA LEU A 412 -17.08 1.12 -18.93
C LEU A 412 -17.05 -0.01 -19.95
N ALA A 413 -16.02 -0.05 -20.78
CA ALA A 413 -15.82 -1.11 -21.77
C ALA A 413 -15.58 -2.48 -21.12
N GLU A 414 -14.79 -2.51 -20.04
CA GLU A 414 -14.39 -3.70 -19.31
C GLU A 414 -13.93 -3.35 -17.88
N ASP A 415 -13.80 -4.36 -17.02
CA ASP A 415 -13.34 -4.19 -15.64
C ASP A 415 -11.84 -3.88 -15.60
N PRO A 416 -11.41 -2.72 -15.04
CA PRO A 416 -10.00 -2.39 -14.93
C PRO A 416 -9.23 -3.37 -14.05
N PHE A 417 -7.92 -3.41 -14.24
CA PHE A 417 -7.00 -4.22 -13.45
C PHE A 417 -6.12 -3.35 -12.55
N LEU A 418 -5.91 -3.77 -11.30
CA LEU A 418 -4.88 -3.22 -10.43
C LEU A 418 -3.64 -4.12 -10.52
N HIS A 419 -2.56 -3.60 -11.09
CA HIS A 419 -1.30 -4.31 -11.29
C HIS A 419 -0.40 -4.16 -10.08
N PHE A 420 0.44 -5.16 -9.81
CA PHE A 420 1.37 -5.22 -8.69
C PHE A 420 2.76 -5.65 -9.15
N ARG A 421 3.78 -5.00 -8.61
CA ARG A 421 5.19 -5.39 -8.73
C ARG A 421 5.90 -5.24 -7.40
N THR A 422 7.00 -5.96 -7.25
CA THR A 422 7.87 -5.92 -6.07
C THR A 422 9.28 -5.56 -6.46
N ALA A 423 10.01 -4.90 -5.56
CA ALA A 423 11.42 -4.65 -5.71
C ALA A 423 12.19 -5.92 -5.35
N VAL A 424 13.34 -6.12 -6.00
CA VAL A 424 14.22 -7.26 -5.73
C VAL A 424 15.62 -6.79 -5.37
N LYS A 425 16.36 -7.65 -4.66
CA LYS A 425 17.74 -7.38 -4.25
C LYS A 425 18.66 -7.11 -5.44
N THR A 426 19.72 -6.34 -5.22
CA THR A 426 20.84 -6.32 -6.16
C THR A 426 21.50 -7.70 -6.12
N PRO A 427 21.81 -8.33 -7.26
CA PRO A 427 22.48 -9.62 -7.26
C PRO A 427 23.95 -9.41 -6.85
N ASN A 428 24.52 -10.31 -6.07
CA ASN A 428 25.97 -10.33 -5.86
C ASN A 428 26.65 -10.63 -7.21
N PRO A 429 27.69 -9.90 -7.61
CA PRO A 429 28.43 -10.17 -8.84
C PRO A 429 28.94 -11.62 -8.97
N MET A 430 29.22 -12.29 -7.84
CA MET A 430 29.58 -13.72 -7.81
C MET A 430 28.38 -14.66 -7.89
N GLU A 431 27.19 -14.23 -7.44
CA GLU A 431 25.94 -15.02 -7.48
C GLU A 431 25.18 -14.82 -8.78
N CYS A 432 25.55 -13.83 -9.61
CA CYS A 432 24.78 -13.53 -10.80
C CYS A 432 25.07 -14.57 -11.89
N PRO A 433 24.11 -15.45 -12.23
CA PRO A 433 24.34 -16.43 -13.26
C PRO A 433 24.50 -15.66 -14.57
N GLN A 434 25.40 -16.10 -15.45
CA GLN A 434 25.49 -15.64 -16.85
C GLN A 434 24.12 -15.71 -17.59
N ASN A 435 23.14 -16.37 -16.97
CA ASN A 435 21.76 -16.65 -17.38
C ASN A 435 20.67 -15.93 -16.54
N ALA A 436 20.97 -14.82 -15.85
CA ALA A 436 19.99 -14.08 -15.04
C ALA A 436 18.68 -13.73 -15.79
N GLY A 437 18.79 -13.39 -17.08
CA GLY A 437 17.64 -13.09 -17.94
C GLY A 437 16.72 -14.29 -18.19
N THR A 438 17.26 -15.51 -18.29
CA THR A 438 16.45 -16.72 -18.48
C THR A 438 15.92 -17.29 -17.15
N SER A 439 16.68 -17.14 -16.08
CA SER A 439 16.35 -17.74 -14.77
C SER A 439 15.39 -16.87 -13.95
N PHE A 440 15.45 -15.54 -14.09
CA PHE A 440 14.66 -14.59 -13.28
C PHE A 440 13.94 -13.52 -14.10
N GLY A 441 14.15 -13.48 -15.41
CA GLY A 441 13.49 -12.50 -16.29
C GLY A 441 14.03 -11.08 -16.14
N LEU A 442 15.27 -10.93 -15.66
CA LEU A 442 15.98 -9.66 -15.49
C LEU A 442 17.26 -9.67 -16.34
N GLY A 443 17.36 -8.75 -17.29
CA GLY A 443 18.55 -8.52 -18.09
C GLY A 443 19.53 -7.54 -17.45
N PHE A 444 20.68 -7.34 -18.12
CA PHE A 444 21.61 -6.26 -17.80
C PHE A 444 20.91 -4.89 -17.93
N GLU A 445 21.15 -3.99 -16.97
CA GLU A 445 20.52 -2.66 -16.85
C GLU A 445 19.00 -2.63 -16.68
N ASP A 446 18.33 -3.79 -16.64
CA ASP A 446 16.89 -3.81 -16.33
C ASP A 446 16.64 -3.29 -14.91
N PRO A 447 15.50 -2.61 -14.69
CA PRO A 447 15.06 -2.23 -13.35
C PRO A 447 14.97 -3.44 -12.39
N LEU A 448 15.52 -3.31 -11.18
CA LEU A 448 15.45 -4.32 -10.11
C LEU A 448 14.04 -4.41 -9.48
N ASN A 449 13.05 -4.73 -10.30
CA ASN A 449 11.69 -5.06 -9.90
C ASN A 449 11.11 -6.18 -10.76
N GLN A 450 10.18 -6.95 -10.19
CA GLN A 450 9.48 -8.03 -10.89
C GLN A 450 7.96 -7.86 -10.82
N LEU A 451 7.30 -8.04 -11.97
CA LEU A 451 5.85 -7.98 -12.08
C LEU A 451 5.21 -9.23 -11.48
N LEU A 452 4.44 -9.06 -10.41
CA LEU A 452 3.74 -10.18 -9.73
C LEU A 452 2.40 -10.51 -10.40
N GLY A 453 1.76 -9.53 -11.05
CA GLY A 453 0.53 -9.74 -11.81
C GLY A 453 -0.49 -8.64 -11.58
N ALA A 454 -1.76 -8.96 -11.80
CA ALA A 454 -2.84 -7.98 -11.66
C ALA A 454 -4.15 -8.59 -11.18
N VAL A 455 -5.01 -7.74 -10.63
CA VAL A 455 -6.30 -8.11 -10.05
C VAL A 455 -7.39 -7.35 -10.77
N SER A 456 -8.36 -8.05 -11.35
CA SER A 456 -9.55 -7.41 -11.91
C SER A 456 -10.35 -6.75 -10.79
N THR A 457 -10.95 -5.60 -11.06
CA THR A 457 -11.63 -4.78 -10.05
C THR A 457 -13.08 -4.50 -10.43
N PRO A 458 -13.94 -5.53 -10.54
CA PRO A 458 -15.35 -5.33 -10.84
C PRO A 458 -16.09 -4.60 -9.71
N GLU A 459 -17.28 -4.07 -10.03
CA GLU A 459 -18.22 -3.61 -9.01
C GLU A 459 -18.55 -4.74 -8.02
N GLY A 460 -18.71 -4.37 -6.74
CA GLY A 460 -19.05 -5.29 -5.65
C GLY A 460 -17.83 -6.02 -5.05
N ARG A 461 -16.62 -5.79 -5.57
CA ARG A 461 -15.38 -6.38 -5.03
C ARG A 461 -14.77 -5.51 -3.94
N MET A 462 -14.46 -6.15 -2.81
CA MET A 462 -13.51 -5.68 -1.82
C MET A 462 -12.13 -6.29 -2.12
N LEU A 463 -11.08 -5.51 -1.92
CA LEU A 463 -9.68 -5.91 -2.12
C LEU A 463 -8.84 -5.37 -0.97
N THR A 464 -7.95 -6.18 -0.39
CA THR A 464 -6.90 -5.71 0.51
C THR A 464 -5.53 -6.18 0.05
N PHE A 465 -4.52 -5.35 0.21
CA PHE A 465 -3.13 -5.67 -0.09
C PHE A 465 -2.19 -4.92 0.85
N PRO A 466 -0.99 -5.46 1.12
CA PRO A 466 0.00 -4.78 1.94
C PRO A 466 0.64 -3.62 1.18
N ASN A 467 1.02 -2.58 1.91
CA ASN A 467 1.63 -1.38 1.32
C ASN A 467 3.13 -1.55 0.99
N VAL A 468 3.56 -2.78 0.69
CA VAL A 468 4.92 -3.14 0.29
C VAL A 468 5.08 -3.29 -1.22
N TYR A 469 3.96 -3.50 -1.92
CA TYR A 469 3.96 -3.61 -3.37
C TYR A 469 3.77 -2.24 -4.01
N GLN A 470 4.49 -1.99 -5.10
CA GLN A 470 4.08 -0.95 -6.01
C GLN A 470 2.88 -1.44 -6.81
N HIS A 471 1.87 -0.59 -6.91
CA HIS A 471 0.68 -0.86 -7.71
C HIS A 471 0.41 0.24 -8.73
N LYS A 472 -0.35 -0.15 -9.74
CA LYS A 472 -0.79 0.74 -10.81
C LYS A 472 -2.16 0.33 -11.32
N LEU A 473 -3.07 1.30 -11.46
CA LEU A 473 -4.36 1.08 -12.10
C LEU A 473 -4.17 1.02 -13.62
N GLY A 474 -4.67 -0.04 -14.25
CA GLY A 474 -4.78 -0.14 -15.70
C GLY A 474 -5.82 0.83 -16.27
N SER A 475 -5.82 0.99 -17.58
CA SER A 475 -6.72 1.90 -18.28
C SER A 475 -8.19 1.71 -17.89
N VAL A 476 -8.90 2.83 -17.70
CA VAL A 476 -10.35 2.87 -17.52
C VAL A 476 -10.95 3.46 -18.79
N ASP A 477 -11.59 2.61 -19.58
CA ASP A 477 -12.08 2.95 -20.91
C ASP A 477 -13.60 3.04 -20.94
N LEU A 478 -14.11 4.05 -21.64
CA LEU A 478 -15.54 4.23 -21.89
C LEU A 478 -16.02 3.23 -22.95
N ALA A 479 -17.11 2.52 -22.68
CA ALA A 479 -17.69 1.59 -23.65
C ALA A 479 -18.08 2.28 -24.96
N GLU A 480 -18.04 1.52 -26.06
CA GLU A 480 -18.47 2.01 -27.37
C GLU A 480 -19.96 2.40 -27.32
N GLY A 481 -20.28 3.61 -27.80
CA GLY A 481 -21.65 4.13 -27.81
C GLY A 481 -22.11 4.75 -26.49
N GLU A 482 -21.45 4.49 -25.36
CA GLU A 482 -21.79 5.12 -24.09
C GLU A 482 -21.38 6.60 -24.09
N PRO A 483 -22.26 7.53 -23.64
CA PRO A 483 -21.94 8.95 -23.57
C PRO A 483 -21.07 9.29 -22.35
N LYS A 484 -21.22 8.53 -21.24
CA LYS A 484 -20.56 8.75 -19.96
C LYS A 484 -20.22 7.43 -19.28
N GLY A 485 -19.13 7.44 -18.52
CA GLY A 485 -18.67 6.31 -17.73
C GLY A 485 -18.32 6.77 -16.33
N ARG A 486 -18.52 5.92 -15.35
CA ARG A 486 -18.29 6.25 -13.95
C ARG A 486 -17.77 5.05 -13.19
N ARG A 487 -16.78 5.29 -12.34
CA ARG A 487 -16.20 4.27 -11.47
C ARG A 487 -15.92 4.85 -10.08
N GLN A 488 -16.62 4.37 -9.07
CA GLN A 488 -16.55 4.90 -7.72
C GLN A 488 -15.97 3.87 -6.75
N MET A 489 -15.14 4.36 -5.83
CA MET A 489 -14.49 3.53 -4.83
C MET A 489 -14.38 4.22 -3.47
N VAL A 490 -14.43 3.42 -2.41
CA VAL A 490 -13.97 3.78 -1.07
C VAL A 490 -12.63 3.09 -0.84
N VAL A 491 -11.66 3.84 -0.33
CA VAL A 491 -10.34 3.33 0.03
C VAL A 491 -10.08 3.61 1.51
N PHE A 492 -9.63 2.57 2.22
CA PHE A 492 -9.13 2.63 3.58
C PHE A 492 -7.64 2.33 3.57
N PHE A 493 -6.82 3.31 3.96
CA PHE A 493 -5.41 3.07 4.24
C PHE A 493 -5.26 2.84 5.74
N LEU A 494 -4.99 1.60 6.12
CA LEU A 494 -4.80 1.19 7.50
C LEU A 494 -3.37 1.55 7.92
N VAL A 495 -3.28 2.49 8.87
CA VAL A 495 -2.01 2.79 9.55
C VAL A 495 -1.67 1.60 10.45
N ASP A 496 -0.39 1.29 10.54
CA ASP A 496 0.15 0.26 11.41
C ASP A 496 -0.41 0.42 12.84
N PRO A 497 -1.20 -0.56 13.33
CA PRO A 497 -1.79 -0.50 14.66
C PRO A 497 -0.79 -0.46 15.82
N GLU A 498 0.49 -0.81 15.59
CA GLU A 498 1.57 -0.74 16.57
C GLU A 498 2.45 0.52 16.43
N LEU A 499 2.35 1.25 15.31
CA LEU A 499 3.08 2.51 15.07
C LEU A 499 2.10 3.67 14.84
N PRO A 500 1.34 4.10 15.87
CA PRO A 500 0.36 5.17 15.72
C PRO A 500 1.04 6.51 15.38
N VAL A 501 0.46 7.23 14.44
CA VAL A 501 0.90 8.55 13.99
C VAL A 501 -0.03 9.65 14.49
N LEU A 502 0.31 10.91 14.20
CA LEU A 502 -0.55 12.05 14.51
C LEU A 502 -1.89 11.94 13.76
N SER A 503 -3.01 11.97 14.48
CA SER A 503 -4.34 11.77 13.88
C SER A 503 -5.29 12.94 14.13
N SER A 504 -6.48 12.84 13.56
CA SER A 504 -7.58 13.79 13.79
C SER A 504 -8.14 13.76 15.22
N SER A 505 -7.66 12.88 16.11
CA SER A 505 -7.94 12.98 17.55
C SER A 505 -7.17 14.12 18.21
N THR A 506 -5.96 14.42 17.74
CA THR A 506 -5.06 15.43 18.29
C THR A 506 -4.98 16.68 17.43
N VAL A 507 -5.16 16.53 16.11
CA VAL A 507 -5.34 17.66 15.20
C VAL A 507 -6.83 17.98 15.12
N PRO A 508 -7.27 19.16 15.58
CA PRO A 508 -8.66 19.55 15.44
C PRO A 508 -8.98 19.97 14.01
N PRO A 509 -10.27 20.04 13.62
CA PRO A 509 -10.64 20.45 12.28
C PRO A 509 -10.04 21.80 11.91
N GLN A 510 -9.40 21.84 10.75
CA GLN A 510 -8.65 22.99 10.25
C GLN A 510 -9.52 23.93 9.40
N GLN A 511 -10.68 23.46 8.93
CA GLN A 511 -11.53 24.14 7.95
C GLN A 511 -12.14 25.43 8.52
N SER A 512 -11.88 26.56 7.86
CA SER A 512 -12.45 27.86 8.26
C SER A 512 -13.97 27.92 8.17
N SER A 513 -14.57 27.19 7.22
CA SER A 513 -16.02 27.05 7.11
C SER A 513 -16.64 26.36 8.33
N TRP A 514 -16.01 25.29 8.83
CA TRP A 514 -16.45 24.56 10.02
C TRP A 514 -16.30 25.43 11.27
N PHE A 515 -15.18 26.14 11.39
CA PHE A 515 -14.95 27.09 12.48
C PHE A 515 -16.02 28.19 12.51
N GLY A 516 -16.30 28.82 11.35
CA GLY A 516 -17.31 29.87 11.25
C GLY A 516 -18.72 29.39 11.60
N ARG A 517 -19.08 28.16 11.21
CA ARG A 517 -20.34 27.51 11.59
C ARG A 517 -20.41 27.30 13.10
N ALA A 518 -19.40 26.67 13.70
CA ALA A 518 -19.35 26.41 15.14
C ALA A 518 -19.46 27.72 15.96
N MET A 519 -18.83 28.81 15.51
CA MET A 519 -18.92 30.11 16.16
C MET A 519 -20.32 30.75 16.07
N ARG A 520 -21.02 30.59 14.92
CA ARG A 520 -22.40 31.06 14.73
C ARG A 520 -23.38 30.31 15.62
N GLU A 521 -23.34 28.98 15.61
CA GLU A 521 -24.26 28.13 16.36
C GLU A 521 -24.16 28.35 17.88
N ARG A 522 -22.99 28.73 18.38
CA ARG A 522 -22.77 29.08 19.79
C ARG A 522 -23.28 30.45 20.20
N GLY A 523 -23.69 31.28 19.24
CA GLY A 523 -23.99 32.69 19.48
C GLY A 523 -22.79 33.49 20.00
N LEU A 524 -21.55 32.98 19.86
CA LEU A 524 -20.35 33.68 20.29
C LEU A 524 -20.16 34.96 19.49
N LEU A 525 -20.45 34.94 18.19
CA LEU A 525 -20.46 36.14 17.33
C LEU A 525 -21.48 37.18 17.81
N LYS A 526 -22.63 36.73 18.32
CA LYS A 526 -23.69 37.60 18.87
C LYS A 526 -23.29 38.19 20.24
N LYS A 527 -22.55 37.44 21.06
CA LYS A 527 -22.03 37.89 22.37
C LYS A 527 -20.83 38.82 22.24
N LEU A 528 -19.95 38.58 21.27
CA LEU A 528 -18.77 39.41 21.01
C LEU A 528 -19.12 40.70 20.26
N GLY A 529 -20.23 40.69 19.50
CA GLY A 529 -20.61 41.76 18.56
C GLY A 529 -19.89 41.58 17.23
N GLU A 530 -20.64 41.67 16.13
CA GLU A 530 -20.16 41.33 14.76
C GLU A 530 -18.87 42.07 14.36
N ARG A 531 -18.73 43.33 14.78
CA ARG A 531 -17.53 44.15 14.54
C ARG A 531 -16.29 43.65 15.29
N ILE A 532 -16.44 43.20 16.54
CA ILE A 532 -15.32 42.73 17.37
C ILE A 532 -14.94 41.31 16.96
N ALA A 533 -15.93 40.47 16.63
CA ALA A 533 -15.66 39.18 16.05
C ALA A 533 -14.90 39.29 14.73
N LYS A 534 -15.30 40.20 13.84
CA LYS A 534 -14.57 40.45 12.59
C LYS A 534 -13.13 40.92 12.83
N VAL A 535 -12.91 41.83 13.79
CA VAL A 535 -11.55 42.31 14.14
C VAL A 535 -10.69 41.24 14.83
N LEU A 536 -11.27 40.33 15.61
CA LEU A 536 -10.53 39.22 16.24
C LEU A 536 -10.20 38.10 15.26
N LEU A 537 -11.06 37.90 14.25
CA LEU A 537 -10.82 36.96 13.16
C LEU A 537 -9.82 37.53 12.14
N ASP A 538 -9.95 38.80 11.76
CA ASP A 538 -9.12 39.44 10.74
C ASP A 538 -7.81 40.06 11.31
N GLY A 539 -7.66 40.16 12.64
CA GLY A 539 -6.68 41.07 13.26
C GLY A 539 -5.73 40.47 14.30
N ASN A 540 -5.80 39.17 14.63
CA ASN A 540 -4.98 38.59 15.69
C ASN A 540 -3.87 37.70 15.13
N LYS A 541 -2.68 38.28 14.91
CA LYS A 541 -1.48 37.60 14.40
C LYS A 541 -0.98 36.41 15.24
N HIS A 542 -1.49 36.22 16.46
CA HIS A 542 -1.12 35.13 17.37
C HIS A 542 -2.14 33.97 17.42
N LEU A 543 -3.31 34.13 16.80
CA LEU A 543 -4.24 33.03 16.50
C LEU A 543 -4.12 32.79 15.01
N SER A 544 -3.30 31.82 14.57
CA SER A 544 -3.30 31.48 13.14
C SER A 544 -4.73 31.12 12.72
N GLU A 545 -5.24 31.80 11.71
CA GLU A 545 -6.62 31.61 11.25
C GLU A 545 -6.82 30.15 10.82
N PRO A 546 -8.01 29.57 11.05
CA PRO A 546 -8.39 28.31 10.41
C PRO A 546 -8.12 28.33 8.90
N MET A 547 -7.68 27.21 8.34
CA MET A 547 -7.29 27.06 6.95
C MET A 547 -8.48 27.26 6.01
N SER A 548 -8.30 28.11 4.99
CA SER A 548 -9.30 28.30 3.93
C SER A 548 -9.25 27.15 2.91
N LEU A 549 -10.30 27.00 2.09
CA LEU A 549 -10.30 25.99 1.02
C LEU A 549 -9.21 26.28 -0.04
N SER A 550 -8.98 27.54 -0.38
CA SER A 550 -7.92 27.91 -1.33
C SER A 550 -6.54 27.60 -0.78
N GLU A 551 -6.28 27.94 0.49
CA GLU A 551 -5.04 27.60 1.18
C GLU A 551 -4.84 26.06 1.25
N ALA A 552 -5.90 25.31 1.55
CA ALA A 552 -5.83 23.85 1.58
C ALA A 552 -5.51 23.25 0.19
N LYS A 553 -6.00 23.86 -0.90
CA LYS A 553 -5.66 23.45 -2.27
C LYS A 553 -4.20 23.76 -2.60
N GLU A 554 -3.65 24.89 -2.15
CA GLU A 554 -2.22 25.21 -2.28
C GLU A 554 -1.36 24.19 -1.53
N TRP A 555 -1.68 23.87 -0.28
CA TRP A 555 -0.97 22.84 0.48
C TRP A 555 -1.10 21.45 -0.13
N ARG A 556 -2.27 21.11 -0.70
CA ARG A 556 -2.43 19.87 -1.46
C ARG A 556 -1.45 19.83 -2.64
N SER A 557 -1.29 20.91 -3.40
CA SER A 557 -0.31 20.96 -4.50
C SER A 557 1.13 20.80 -4.00
N VAL A 558 1.48 21.37 -2.83
CA VAL A 558 2.77 21.14 -2.18
C VAL A 558 2.93 19.65 -1.81
N LEU A 559 1.94 19.05 -1.15
CA LEU A 559 1.96 17.64 -0.76
C LEU A 559 2.08 16.72 -1.99
N MET A 560 1.32 16.97 -3.06
CA MET A 560 1.44 16.19 -4.32
C MET A 560 2.82 16.34 -4.94
N LYS A 561 3.40 17.54 -4.90
CA LYS A 561 4.77 17.78 -5.37
C LYS A 561 5.79 17.03 -4.52
N GLU A 562 5.73 17.17 -3.19
CA GLU A 562 6.61 16.45 -2.25
C GLU A 562 6.52 14.94 -2.47
N ARG A 563 5.32 14.39 -2.64
CA ARG A 563 5.16 12.97 -2.97
C ARG A 563 5.82 12.64 -4.30
N LYS A 564 5.56 13.41 -5.35
CA LYS A 564 6.19 13.17 -6.65
C LYS A 564 7.73 13.22 -6.60
N PHE A 565 8.35 14.03 -5.74
CA PHE A 565 9.81 14.09 -5.67
C PHE A 565 10.39 13.10 -4.65
N VAL A 566 9.92 13.14 -3.40
CA VAL A 566 10.43 12.31 -2.30
C VAL A 566 10.06 10.85 -2.51
N VAL A 567 8.80 10.56 -2.88
CA VAL A 567 8.38 9.18 -3.14
C VAL A 567 9.01 8.70 -4.44
N ASN A 568 8.94 9.44 -5.56
CA ASN A 568 9.53 8.90 -6.80
C ASN A 568 11.04 8.71 -6.70
N GLN A 569 11.80 9.63 -6.10
CA GLN A 569 13.25 9.43 -5.99
C GLN A 569 13.61 8.22 -5.11
N ALA A 570 12.91 8.06 -3.98
CA ALA A 570 13.12 6.89 -3.14
C ALA A 570 12.60 5.61 -3.81
N MET A 571 11.52 5.69 -4.59
CA MET A 571 10.98 4.57 -5.36
C MET A 571 11.89 4.19 -6.53
N ASP A 572 12.50 5.16 -7.23
CA ASP A 572 13.47 4.93 -8.29
C ASP A 572 14.69 4.21 -7.70
N GLN A 573 15.12 4.62 -6.50
CA GLN A 573 16.19 3.96 -5.75
C GLN A 573 15.83 2.58 -5.19
N ILE A 574 14.56 2.18 -5.12
CA ILE A 574 14.18 0.84 -4.69
C ILE A 574 13.91 -0.06 -5.90
N PHE A 575 13.05 0.41 -6.81
CA PHE A 575 12.44 -0.37 -7.89
C PHE A 575 13.12 -0.14 -9.25
N GLU A 576 13.68 1.05 -9.52
CA GLU A 576 14.24 1.40 -10.84
C GLU A 576 15.79 1.41 -10.85
N ARG A 577 16.43 0.85 -9.81
CA ARG A 577 17.87 0.62 -9.80
C ARG A 577 18.25 -0.29 -10.97
N PRO A 578 19.27 0.05 -11.77
CA PRO A 578 19.70 -0.81 -12.86
C PRO A 578 20.36 -2.08 -12.30
N CYS A 579 20.10 -3.21 -12.94
CA CYS A 579 20.85 -4.44 -12.72
C CYS A 579 22.27 -4.31 -13.29
N SER A 580 23.27 -4.06 -12.43
CA SER A 580 24.68 -4.05 -12.83
C SER A 580 25.25 -5.47 -12.78
N LEU A 581 25.38 -6.10 -13.95
CA LEU A 581 26.18 -7.32 -14.12
C LEU A 581 27.63 -6.90 -14.37
N CYS A 582 28.59 -7.36 -13.56
CA CYS A 582 30.00 -7.06 -13.82
C CYS A 582 30.41 -7.57 -15.20
N GLU A 583 30.96 -6.69 -16.03
CA GLU A 583 31.65 -7.06 -17.27
C GLU A 583 32.92 -7.83 -16.89
N HIS A 584 32.98 -9.12 -17.20
CA HIS A 584 34.21 -9.90 -17.21
C HIS A 584 34.50 -10.44 -18.61
#